data_AF-A0A511QKI3-F1
#
_entry.id   AF-A0A511QKI3-F1
#
_cell.length_a   1.000
_cell.length_b   1.000
_cell.length_c   1.000
_cell.angle_alpha   90.00
_cell.angle_beta   90.00
_cell.angle_gamma   90.00
#
_symmetry.space_group_name_H-M   'P 1'
#
loop_
_entity.id
_entity.type
_entity.pdbx_description
1 polymer ?
#
loop_
_entity_poly.entity_id
_entity_poly.type
_entity_poly.pdbx_seq_one_letter_code
_entity_poly.pdbx_strand_id
1 'polypeptide(L)' 'MIKTYIATDINGKTVTVSAYTESDARQQAEQLLGWGQVVSMREL' A
#
# COMPACT_ATOMS: atom_id res chain seq x y z
N MET A 1 16.38 -5.14 1.13
CA MET A 1 16.23 -4.00 2.06
C MET A 1 14.74 -3.72 2.19
N ILE A 2 14.26 -3.30 3.36
CA ILE A 2 12.88 -2.81 3.50
C ILE A 2 12.73 -1.51 2.71
N LYS A 3 11.62 -1.40 1.98
CA LYS A 3 11.19 -0.21 1.24
C LYS A 3 9.90 0.31 1.85
N THR A 4 9.67 1.61 1.74
CA THR A 4 8.44 2.25 2.22
C THR A 4 7.61 2.66 1.02
N TYR A 5 6.31 2.41 1.10
CA TYR A 5 5.35 2.70 0.06
C TYR A 5 4.21 3.55 0.62
N ILE A 6 3.68 4.43 -0.22
CA ILE A 6 2.38 5.07 -0.03
C ILE A 6 1.39 4.37 -0.95
N ALA A 7 0.35 3.80 -0.35
CA ALA A 7 -0.79 3.21 -1.06
C ALA A 7 -2.00 4.14 -0.96
N THR A 8 -2.72 4.30 -2.06
CA THR A 8 -3.93 5.13 -2.16
C THR A 8 -5.12 4.26 -2.57
N ASP A 9 -6.24 4.40 -1.86
CA ASP A 9 -7.48 3.72 -2.18
C ASP A 9 -8.34 4.46 -3.22
N ILE A 10 -9.44 3.84 -3.65
CA ILE A 10 -10.40 4.42 -4.60
C ILE A 10 -11.09 5.70 -4.10
N ASN A 11 -11.14 5.92 -2.78
CA ASN A 11 -11.73 7.11 -2.15
C ASN A 11 -10.68 8.21 -1.91
N GLY A 12 -9.42 7.99 -2.30
CA GLY A 12 -8.31 8.91 -2.09
C GLY A 12 -7.66 8.83 -0.70
N LYS A 13 -8.04 7.86 0.14
CA LYS A 13 -7.40 7.61 1.44
C LYS A 13 -6.02 7.00 1.21
N THR A 14 -5.01 7.51 1.92
CA THR A 14 -3.63 7.03 1.81
C THR A 14 -3.17 6.34 3.09
N VAL A 15 -2.37 5.27 2.95
CA VAL A 15 -1.63 4.65 4.07
C VAL A 15 -0.16 4.51 3.69
N THR A 16 0.72 4.57 4.70
CA THR A 16 2.15 4.31 4.53
C THR A 16 2.45 2.92 5.09
N VAL A 17 3.10 2.08 4.30
CA VAL A 17 3.45 0.70 4.66
C VAL A 17 4.90 0.43 4.30
N SER A 18 5.58 -0.43 5.06
CA SER A 18 6.98 -0.79 4.81
C SER A 18 7.09 -2.29 4.65
N ALA A 19 7.72 -2.74 3.56
CA ALA A 19 7.90 -4.15 3.28
C ALA A 19 9.13 -4.41 2.41
N TYR A 20 9.51 -5.69 2.27
CA TYR A 20 10.63 -6.09 1.42
C TYR A 20 10.29 -6.08 -0.07
N THR A 21 9.01 -6.31 -0.41
CA THR A 21 8.52 -6.28 -1.79
C THR A 21 7.27 -5.42 -1.90
N GLU A 22 6.99 -4.93 -3.11
CA GLU A 22 5.76 -4.20 -3.39
C GLU A 22 4.51 -5.07 -3.15
N SER A 23 4.59 -6.37 -3.41
CA SER A 23 3.48 -7.30 -3.17
C SER A 23 3.12 -7.42 -1.69
N ASP A 24 4.13 -7.50 -0.81
CA ASP A 24 3.93 -7.54 0.65
C ASP A 24 3.36 -6.21 1.14
N ALA A 25 3.87 -5.10 0.60
CA ALA A 25 3.36 -3.76 0.90
C ALA A 25 1.89 -3.62 0.48
N ARG A 26 1.53 -4.14 -0.71
CA ARG A 26 0.15 -4.13 -1.19
C ARG A 26 -0.75 -4.96 -0.28
N GLN A 27 -0.35 -6.16 0.13
CA GLN A 27 -1.16 -6.96 1.07
C GLN A 27 -1.41 -6.23 2.38
N GLN A 28 -0.39 -5.57 2.96
CA GLN A 28 -0.56 -4.76 4.16
C GLN A 28 -1.51 -3.58 3.92
N ALA A 29 -1.38 -2.89 2.78
CA ALA A 29 -2.25 -1.77 2.42
C ALA A 29 -3.71 -2.23 2.25
N GLU A 30 -3.95 -3.37 1.59
CA GLU A 30 -5.29 -3.96 1.40
C GLU A 30 -5.92 -4.40 2.73
N GLN A 31 -5.12 -4.85 3.71
CA GLN A 31 -5.63 -5.11 5.07
C GLN A 31 -6.10 -3.84 5.79
N LEU A 32 -5.50 -2.68 5.50
CA LEU A 32 -5.82 -1.40 6.13
C LEU A 32 -6.90 -0.60 5.40
N LEU A 33 -6.94 -0.73 4.07
CA LEU A 33 -7.83 0.02 3.18
C LEU A 33 -9.05 -0.80 2.71
N GLY A 34 -9.00 -2.13 2.85
CA GLY A 34 -10.00 -3.06 2.35
C GLY A 34 -9.57 -3.67 1.02
N TRP A 35 -9.83 -4.98 0.85
CA TRP A 35 -9.37 -5.75 -0.31
C TRP A 35 -9.93 -5.24 -1.64
N GLY A 36 -9.05 -5.08 -2.62
CA GLY A 36 -9.37 -4.57 -3.95
C GLY A 36 -9.59 -3.06 -4.00
N GLN A 37 -9.23 -2.33 -2.94
CA GLN A 37 -9.41 -0.87 -2.89
C GLN A 37 -8.15 -0.11 -3.31
N VAL A 38 -6.96 -0.73 -3.26
CA VAL A 38 -5.69 -0.06 -3.58
C VAL A 38 -5.58 0.15 -5.10
N VAL A 39 -5.67 1.40 -5.53
CA VAL A 39 -5.60 1.78 -6.96
C VAL A 39 -4.25 2.37 -7.37
N SER A 40 -3.45 2.79 -6.39
CA SER A 40 -2.11 3.33 -6.65
C SER A 40 -1.15 2.93 -5.53
N MET A 41 0.07 2.61 -5.91
CA MET A 41 1.19 2.48 -4.98
C MET A 41 2.40 3.21 -5.54
N ARG A 42 3.16 3.87 -4.66
CA ARG A 42 4.46 4.46 -4.98
C ARG A 42 5.45 4.24 -3.86
N GLU A 43 6.70 3.95 -4.22
CA GLU A 43 7.83 3.90 -3.28
C GLU A 43 8.21 5.33 -2.86
N LEU A 44 8.59 5.50 -1.59
CA LEU A 44 9.14 6.75 -1.03
C LEU A 44 10.66 6.84 -1.19
#